data_AF-A0A660M4A7-F1
#
_entry.id   AF-A0A660M4A7-F1
#
_cell.length_a   1.000
_cell.length_b   1.000
_cell.length_c   1.000
_cell.angle_alpha   90.00
_cell.angle_beta   90.00
_cell.angle_gamma   90.00
#
_symmetry.space_group_name_H-M   'P 1'
#
loop_
_entity.id
_entity.type
_entity.pdbx_description
1 polymer ?
#
loop_
_entity_poly.entity_id
_entity_poly.type
_entity_poly.pdbx_seq_one_letter_code
_entity_poly.pdbx_strand_id
1 'polypeptide(L)'
;MTDKTFMFQYYNSKFGESSVEDTGLISKAEAMKLFNTYYEDAVSSILDGEQVQMVVWCDCRTDTDYGAMHAEIDSRDIRVIDGKLCSVRFLEKEDFVFGDK
;
A
#
# COMPACT_ATOMS: atom_id res chain seq x y z
N MET A 1 -4.14 -1.85 -29.09
CA MET A 1 -4.44 -2.59 -27.85
C MET A 1 -4.10 -1.64 -26.71
N THR A 2 -4.98 -1.47 -25.75
CA THR A 2 -4.58 -0.85 -24.49
C THR A 2 -3.80 -1.91 -23.73
N ASP A 3 -2.49 -1.70 -23.55
CA ASP A 3 -1.61 -2.62 -22.83
C ASP A 3 -2.05 -2.66 -21.36
N LYS A 4 -2.94 -3.60 -21.06
CA LYS A 4 -3.42 -3.89 -19.72
C LYS A 4 -2.40 -4.79 -19.03
N THR A 5 -1.39 -4.15 -18.46
CA THR A 5 -0.26 -4.81 -17.78
C THR A 5 -0.15 -4.36 -16.32
N PHE A 6 -1.21 -3.76 -15.78
CA PHE A 6 -1.28 -3.27 -14.42
C PHE A 6 -2.40 -3.96 -13.66
N MET A 7 -2.27 -4.02 -12.33
CA MET A 7 -3.33 -4.42 -11.40
C MET A 7 -3.35 -3.45 -10.22
N PHE A 8 -4.51 -3.29 -9.60
CA PHE A 8 -4.68 -2.54 -8.38
C PHE A 8 -5.25 -3.45 -7.28
N GLN A 9 -4.66 -3.38 -6.10
CA GLN A 9 -5.12 -4.10 -4.92
C GLN A 9 -5.18 -3.16 -3.74
N TYR A 10 -6.28 -3.24 -2.98
CA TYR A 10 -6.48 -2.50 -1.76
C TYR A 10 -7.06 -3.39 -0.68
N TYR A 11 -6.32 -3.56 0.40
CA TYR A 11 -6.72 -4.21 1.64
C TYR A 11 -6.77 -3.17 2.77
N ASN A 12 -7.79 -3.28 3.62
CA ASN A 12 -7.94 -2.47 4.82
C ASN A 12 -8.72 -3.28 5.88
N SER A 13 -8.11 -3.49 7.04
CA SER A 13 -8.66 -4.31 8.13
C SER A 13 -10.00 -3.82 8.67
N LYS A 14 -10.31 -2.53 8.50
CA LYS A 14 -11.60 -1.94 8.86
C LYS A 14 -12.80 -2.64 8.21
N PHE A 15 -12.60 -3.25 7.04
CA PHE A 15 -13.65 -3.92 6.27
C PHE A 15 -13.61 -5.46 6.39
N GLY A 16 -12.74 -6.00 7.25
CA GLY A 16 -12.60 -7.44 7.49
C GLY A 16 -11.34 -8.05 6.85
N GLU A 17 -11.39 -9.36 6.58
CA GLU A 17 -10.23 -10.13 6.10
C GLU A 17 -10.05 -10.12 4.58
N SER A 18 -11.02 -9.58 3.82
CA SER A 18 -10.98 -9.54 2.36
C SER A 18 -10.41 -8.24 1.82
N SER A 19 -9.90 -8.27 0.59
CA SER A 19 -9.58 -7.05 -0.17
C SER A 19 -10.83 -6.19 -0.36
N VAL A 20 -10.67 -4.88 -0.18
CA VAL A 20 -11.68 -3.87 -0.52
C VAL A 20 -11.82 -3.77 -2.03
N GLU A 21 -10.71 -3.85 -2.75
CA GLU A 21 -10.66 -3.86 -4.21
C GLU A 21 -9.52 -4.77 -4.66
N ASP A 22 -9.78 -5.62 -5.66
CA ASP A 22 -8.79 -6.49 -6.28
C ASP A 22 -9.13 -6.65 -7.75
N THR A 23 -8.36 -6.00 -8.61
CA THR A 23 -8.65 -5.96 -10.05
C THR A 23 -7.84 -7.02 -10.79
N GLY A 24 -8.41 -7.59 -11.85
CA GLY A 24 -7.60 -8.23 -12.90
C GLY A 24 -6.77 -7.20 -13.69
N LEU A 25 -6.30 -7.59 -14.88
CA LEU A 25 -5.49 -6.71 -15.73
C LEU A 25 -6.25 -5.46 -16.18
N ILE A 26 -5.70 -4.29 -15.86
CA ILE A 26 -6.20 -2.97 -16.21
C ILE A 26 -5.08 -2.10 -16.79
N SER A 27 -5.44 -0.96 -17.37
CA SER A 27 -4.46 0.02 -17.84
C SER A 27 -3.85 0.78 -16.66
N LYS A 28 -2.65 1.35 -16.88
CA LYS A 28 -2.01 2.26 -15.91
C LYS A 28 -2.94 3.39 -15.46
N ALA A 29 -3.70 3.98 -16.39
CA ALA A 29 -4.58 5.10 -16.10
C ALA A 29 -5.73 4.70 -15.16
N GLU A 30 -6.30 3.51 -15.35
CA GLU A 30 -7.33 2.96 -14.47
C GLU A 30 -6.76 2.66 -13.08
N ALA A 31 -5.60 2.01 -13.01
CA ALA A 31 -4.94 1.67 -11.74
C ALA A 31 -4.61 2.91 -10.91
N MET A 32 -4.03 3.94 -11.53
CA MET A 32 -3.72 5.21 -10.84
C MET A 32 -4.98 5.97 -10.43
N LYS A 33 -6.07 5.88 -11.21
CA LYS A 33 -7.35 6.48 -10.83
C LYS A 33 -7.92 5.82 -9.58
N LEU A 34 -7.85 4.49 -9.48
CA LEU A 34 -8.27 3.75 -8.28
C LEU A 34 -7.39 4.10 -7.08
N PHE A 35 -6.07 4.10 -7.25
CA PHE A 35 -5.13 4.48 -6.19
C PHE A 35 -5.43 5.87 -5.62
N ASN A 36 -5.64 6.86 -6.48
CA ASN A 36 -6.01 8.22 -6.03
C ASN A 36 -7.39 8.27 -5.38
N THR A 37 -8.33 7.43 -5.82
CA THR A 37 -9.69 7.35 -5.27
C THR A 37 -9.68 6.83 -3.82
N TYR A 38 -8.86 5.82 -3.54
CA TYR A 38 -8.78 5.21 -2.21
C TYR A 38 -7.72 5.86 -1.30
N TYR A 39 -6.86 6.74 -1.83
CA TYR A 39 -5.75 7.33 -1.08
C TYR A 39 -6.16 7.97 0.24
N GLU A 40 -7.16 8.86 0.24
CA GLU A 40 -7.57 9.57 1.47
C GLU A 40 -8.15 8.61 2.53
N ASP A 41 -8.90 7.59 2.10
CA ASP A 41 -9.45 6.56 3.00
C ASP A 41 -8.35 5.66 3.58
N ALA A 42 -7.38 5.26 2.74
CA ALA A 42 -6.21 4.48 3.16
C ALA A 42 -5.39 5.27 4.20
N VAL A 43 -5.12 6.55 3.94
CA VAL A 43 -4.40 7.43 4.88
C VAL A 43 -5.17 7.57 6.19
N SER A 44 -6.48 7.87 6.15
CA SER A 44 -7.29 8.00 7.35
C SER A 44 -7.28 6.70 8.17
N SER A 45 -7.41 5.56 7.51
CA SER A 45 -7.43 4.26 8.19
C SER A 45 -6.09 3.94 8.86
N ILE A 46 -4.96 4.28 8.22
CA ILE A 46 -3.63 4.16 8.85
C ILE A 46 -3.52 5.06 10.08
N LEU A 47 -4.03 6.31 10.00
CA LEU A 47 -4.05 7.21 11.15
C LEU A 47 -4.91 6.69 12.30
N ASP A 48 -6.00 5.97 11.98
CA ASP A 48 -6.89 5.33 12.93
C ASP A 48 -6.33 3.99 13.50
N GLY A 49 -5.17 3.55 13.01
CA GLY A 49 -4.47 2.35 13.49
C GLY A 49 -4.84 1.05 12.77
N GLU A 50 -5.51 1.15 11.61
CA GLU A 50 -5.88 0.00 10.79
C GLU A 50 -4.68 -0.51 9.98
N GLN A 51 -4.70 -1.82 9.69
CA GLN A 51 -3.77 -2.43 8.76
C GLN A 51 -4.23 -2.19 7.33
N VAL A 52 -3.39 -1.54 6.55
CA VAL A 52 -3.66 -1.15 5.17
C VAL A 52 -2.52 -1.61 4.27
N GLN A 53 -2.90 -2.16 3.12
CA GLN A 53 -2.00 -2.37 1.99
C GLN A 53 -2.71 -1.91 0.72
N MET A 54 -2.11 -0.98 -0.02
CA MET A 54 -2.61 -0.50 -1.31
C MET A 54 -1.48 -0.52 -2.32
N VAL A 55 -1.61 -1.30 -3.39
CA VAL A 55 -0.54 -1.54 -4.36
C VAL A 55 -1.05 -1.38 -5.79
N VAL A 56 -0.23 -0.74 -6.62
CA VAL A 56 -0.33 -0.82 -8.08
C VAL A 56 0.80 -1.72 -8.59
N TRP A 57 0.44 -2.89 -9.10
CA TRP A 57 1.36 -3.79 -9.79
C TRP A 57 1.52 -3.36 -11.25
N CYS A 58 2.70 -3.56 -11.82
CA CYS A 58 3.00 -3.33 -13.22
C CYS A 58 3.79 -4.49 -13.83
N ASP A 59 3.88 -4.48 -15.16
CA ASP A 59 4.51 -5.54 -15.97
C ASP A 59 3.83 -6.92 -15.81
N CYS A 60 2.56 -6.90 -15.40
CA CYS A 60 1.75 -8.10 -15.20
C CYS A 60 1.34 -8.71 -16.54
N ARG A 61 1.46 -10.02 -16.69
CA ARG A 61 1.01 -10.77 -17.89
C ARG A 61 -0.32 -11.47 -17.69
N THR A 62 -0.67 -11.77 -16.44
CA THR A 62 -1.96 -12.35 -16.02
C THR A 62 -2.45 -11.64 -14.77
N ASP A 63 -3.71 -11.89 -14.40
CA ASP A 63 -4.35 -11.39 -13.16
C ASP A 63 -3.84 -12.05 -11.87
N THR A 64 -2.86 -12.94 -11.98
CA THR A 64 -2.20 -13.66 -10.89
C THR A 64 -0.68 -13.50 -10.93
N ASP A 65 -0.18 -12.72 -11.90
CA ASP A 65 1.24 -12.43 -12.10
C ASP A 65 1.57 -11.10 -11.43
N TYR A 66 1.98 -11.18 -10.16
CA TYR A 66 2.45 -10.03 -9.40
C TYR A 66 3.87 -9.67 -9.88
N GLY A 67 3.94 -8.77 -10.87
CA GLY A 67 5.18 -8.29 -11.49
C GLY A 67 5.98 -7.36 -10.57
N ALA A 68 6.20 -6.11 -10.99
CA ALA A 68 6.88 -5.10 -10.17
C ALA A 68 5.87 -4.17 -9.48
N MET A 69 6.25 -3.53 -8.36
CA MET A 69 5.43 -2.52 -7.70
C MET A 69 5.68 -1.15 -8.33
N HIS A 70 4.62 -0.55 -8.88
CA HIS A 70 4.66 0.80 -9.45
C HIS A 70 4.44 1.87 -8.37
N ALA A 71 3.54 1.60 -7.44
CA ALA A 71 3.21 2.45 -6.29
C ALA A 71 2.69 1.57 -5.15
N GLU A 72 3.01 1.93 -3.92
CA GLU A 72 2.60 1.18 -2.73
C GLU A 72 2.40 2.11 -1.53
N ILE A 73 1.39 1.77 -0.72
CA ILE A 73 1.22 2.20 0.66
C ILE A 73 1.05 0.93 1.48
N ASP A 74 1.97 0.71 2.43
CA ASP A 74 1.87 -0.36 3.40
C ASP A 74 1.97 0.23 4.80
N SER A 75 0.93 0.03 5.60
CA SER A 75 0.88 0.45 7.01
C SER A 75 2.06 -0.09 7.85
N ARG A 76 2.68 -1.19 7.44
CA ARG A 76 3.86 -1.80 8.10
C ARG A 76 5.14 -0.99 7.86
N ASP A 77 5.20 -0.28 6.73
CA ASP A 77 6.34 0.55 6.31
C ASP A 77 6.11 2.05 6.57
N ILE A 78 5.04 2.37 7.31
CA ILE A 78 4.64 3.74 7.62
C ILE A 78 4.53 3.91 9.14
N ARG A 79 5.02 5.04 9.65
CA ARG A 79 4.73 5.51 11.00
C ARG A 79 3.85 6.74 10.96
N VAL A 80 2.96 6.85 11.94
CA VAL A 80 2.16 8.05 12.18
C VAL A 80 2.83 8.89 13.26
N ILE A 81 3.28 10.09 12.90
CA ILE A 81 3.87 11.06 13.85
C ILE A 81 3.08 12.36 13.69
N ASP A 82 2.49 12.85 14.79
CA ASP A 82 1.64 14.05 14.82
C ASP A 82 0.55 14.07 13.73
N GLY A 83 -0.08 12.91 13.50
CA GLY A 83 -1.13 12.76 12.49
C GLY A 83 -0.63 12.77 11.03
N LYS A 84 0.68 12.62 10.80
CA LYS A 84 1.29 12.56 9.46
C LYS A 84 1.95 11.21 9.21
N LEU A 85 1.79 10.71 7.99
CA LEU A 85 2.47 9.49 7.53
C LEU A 85 3.94 9.78 7.22
N CYS A 86 4.84 9.02 7.82
CA CYS A 86 6.28 9.06 7.61
C CYS A 86 6.74 7.68 7.14
N SER A 87 7.51 7.61 6.04
CA SER A 87 8.14 6.32 5.68
C SER A 87 9.20 5.97 6.72
N VAL A 88 9.24 4.71 7.13
CA VAL A 88 10.26 4.25 8.06
C VAL A 88 11.48 3.77 7.29
N ARG A 89 12.68 4.14 7.77
CA ARG A 89 13.90 3.38 7.45
C ARG A 89 14.10 2.29 8.49
N PHE A 90 14.77 1.21 8.11
CA PHE A 90 15.22 0.20 9.07
C PHE A 90 16.07 0.87 10.16
N LEU A 91 15.78 0.52 11.41
CA LEU A 91 16.58 0.88 12.56
C LEU A 91 17.71 -0.15 12.67
N GLU A 92 18.95 0.33 12.76
CA GLU A 92 20.11 -0.52 13.00
C GLU A 92 20.33 -0.65 14.52
N LYS A 93 21.21 -1.56 14.95
CA LYS A 93 21.44 -1.83 16.37
C LYS A 93 21.89 -0.58 17.12
N GLU A 94 22.56 0.31 16.41
CA GLU A 94 23.12 1.59 16.85
C GLU A 94 22.04 2.65 17.12
N ASP A 95 20.84 2.49 16.55
CA ASP A 95 19.71 3.38 16.78
C ASP A 95 19.02 3.09 18.14
N PHE A 96 19.42 2.04 18.88
CA PHE A 96 18.86 1.66 20.18
C PHE A 96 19.82 2.01 21.34
N VAL A 97 19.38 2.88 22.25
CA VAL A 97 20.09 3.13 23.52
C VAL A 97 19.58 2.14 24.57
N PHE A 98 20.42 1.16 24.91
CA PHE A 98 20.18 0.29 26.05
C PHE A 98 20.71 1.00 27.30
N GLY A 99 19.80 1.47 28.16
CA GLY A 99 20.18 2.03 29.46
C GLY A 99 20.45 0.92 30.46
N ASP A 100 21.66 0.88 31.02
CA ASP A 100 21.91 0.16 32.27
C ASP A 100 21.25 0.93 33.42
N LYS A 101 20.42 0.23 34.19
CA LYS A 101 19.85 0.73 35.46
C LYS A 101 20.92 0.85 36.53
#